data_AF-A0A3R8QTW2-F1
#
_entry.id   AF-A0A3R8QTW2-F1
#
_cell.length_a   1.000
_cell.length_b   1.000
_cell.length_c   1.000
_cell.angle_alpha   90.00
_cell.angle_beta   90.00
_cell.angle_gamma   90.00
#
_symmetry.space_group_name_H-M   'P 1'
#
loop_
_entity.id
_entity.type
_entity.pdbx_description
1 polymer ?
#
loop_
_entity_poly.entity_id
_entity_poly.type
_entity_poly.pdbx_seq_one_letter_code
_entity_poly.pdbx_strand_id
1 'polypeptide(L)'
;MDLAQLTSLLDSADVEYTEAGGNAVVVLPGEKRLKTNVLLIPQTGMFRVEAFVCRAVEEAHADVYRLLLQHNRKAFGVHYTLDNNNDIYLVGQFSDTTGPDDIQRILGQILELADGDFNSILERGFETSIRREWEWRLDRGESTRNLAAFGRLAPDGHGGPASEGDDDHTSAAPGSAAPRTPGAGAPTPPTA
;
A
#
# COMPACT_ATOMS: atom_id res chain seq x y z
N MET A 1 -12.61 -25.25 4.54
CA MET A 1 -13.53 -24.20 4.08
C MET A 1 -13.53 -24.15 2.56
N ASP A 2 -14.70 -24.20 1.93
CA ASP A 2 -14.82 -23.88 0.50
C ASP A 2 -15.03 -22.37 0.26
N LEU A 3 -15.08 -21.94 -1.00
CA LEU A 3 -15.25 -20.52 -1.34
C LEU A 3 -16.60 -19.98 -0.86
N ALA A 4 -17.68 -20.77 -0.94
CA ALA A 4 -19.02 -20.31 -0.56
C ALA A 4 -19.13 -20.07 0.94
N GLN A 5 -18.51 -20.94 1.74
CA GLN A 5 -18.39 -20.74 3.19
C GLN A 5 -17.56 -19.47 3.49
N LEU A 6 -16.46 -19.27 2.76
CA LEU A 6 -15.57 -18.11 2.95
C LEU A 6 -16.27 -16.80 2.61
N THR A 7 -16.99 -16.72 1.50
CA THR A 7 -17.74 -15.53 1.11
C THR A 7 -18.88 -15.24 2.07
N SER A 8 -19.59 -16.27 2.54
CA SER A 8 -20.62 -16.11 3.59
C SER A 8 -20.05 -15.57 4.91
N LEU A 9 -18.81 -15.95 5.27
CA LEU A 9 -18.11 -15.40 6.42
C LEU A 9 -17.76 -13.92 6.21
N LEU A 10 -17.29 -13.54 5.01
CA LEU A 10 -16.99 -12.16 4.65
C LEU A 10 -18.25 -11.28 4.66
N ASP A 11 -19.37 -11.78 4.13
CA ASP A 11 -20.67 -11.09 4.19
C ASP A 11 -21.10 -10.86 5.65
N SER A 12 -20.94 -11.89 6.50
CA SER A 12 -21.26 -11.80 7.93
C SER A 12 -20.35 -10.84 8.70
N ALA A 13 -19.14 -10.61 8.19
CA ALA A 13 -18.18 -9.67 8.72
C ALA A 13 -18.35 -8.25 8.16
N ASP A 14 -19.29 -8.02 7.24
CA ASP A 14 -19.47 -6.74 6.53
C ASP A 14 -18.20 -6.29 5.77
N VAL A 15 -17.57 -7.25 5.08
CA VAL A 15 -16.36 -7.01 4.29
C VAL A 15 -16.68 -7.10 2.80
N GLU A 16 -16.41 -6.04 2.05
CA GLU A 16 -16.49 -6.06 0.59
C GLU A 16 -15.36 -6.89 -0.02
N TYR A 17 -15.71 -7.78 -0.96
CA TYR A 17 -14.75 -8.61 -1.70
C TYR A 17 -15.12 -8.74 -3.18
N THR A 18 -14.16 -9.22 -3.96
CA THR A 18 -14.36 -9.69 -5.33
C THR A 18 -13.89 -11.13 -5.44
N GLU A 19 -14.65 -11.97 -6.16
CA GLU A 19 -14.24 -13.35 -6.43
C GLU A 19 -13.34 -13.41 -7.67
N ALA A 20 -12.19 -14.06 -7.55
CA ALA A 20 -11.25 -14.24 -8.65
C ALA A 20 -10.51 -15.57 -8.54
N GLY A 21 -10.60 -16.41 -9.59
CA GLY A 21 -9.81 -17.64 -9.69
C GLY A 21 -10.06 -18.65 -8.56
N GLY A 22 -11.26 -18.70 -7.99
CA GLY A 22 -11.60 -19.58 -6.86
C GLY A 22 -11.23 -19.02 -5.48
N ASN A 23 -10.80 -17.77 -5.42
CA ASN A 23 -10.43 -17.07 -4.19
C ASN A 23 -11.30 -15.82 -3.99
N ALA A 24 -11.32 -15.30 -2.76
CA ALA A 24 -11.89 -13.99 -2.45
C ALA A 24 -10.77 -12.95 -2.33
N VAL A 25 -10.96 -11.77 -2.89
CA VAL A 25 -10.01 -10.65 -2.85
C VAL A 25 -10.64 -9.48 -2.13
N VAL A 26 -10.01 -9.04 -1.05
CA VAL A 26 -10.40 -7.86 -0.28
C VAL A 26 -9.40 -6.74 -0.54
N VAL A 27 -9.88 -5.51 -0.73
CA VAL A 27 -9.03 -4.34 -0.96
C VAL A 27 -9.09 -3.44 0.26
N LEU A 28 -8.01 -3.37 1.02
CA LEU A 28 -7.92 -2.53 2.20
C LEU A 28 -7.37 -1.13 1.82
N PRO A 29 -8.04 -0.05 2.25
CA PRO A 29 -7.54 1.31 2.05
C PRO A 29 -6.42 1.61 3.06
N GLY A 30 -5.24 1.99 2.56
CA GLY A 30 -4.12 2.44 3.40
C GLY A 30 -3.77 3.90 3.16
N GLU A 31 -3.03 4.49 4.10
CA GLU A 31 -2.64 5.90 4.05
C GLU A 31 -1.32 6.09 3.32
N LYS A 32 -0.29 5.34 3.74
CA LYS A 32 1.05 5.35 3.12
C LYS A 32 1.07 4.44 1.90
N ARG A 33 0.44 3.29 2.02
CA ARG A 33 0.22 2.34 0.93
C ARG A 33 -1.21 2.45 0.45
N LEU A 34 -1.41 3.15 -0.67
CA LEU A 34 -2.72 3.50 -1.23
C LEU A 34 -3.76 2.36 -1.20
N LYS A 35 -3.35 1.13 -1.53
CA LYS A 35 -4.21 -0.07 -1.49
C LYS A 35 -3.39 -1.30 -1.11
N THR A 36 -3.95 -2.12 -0.23
CA THR A 36 -3.43 -3.46 0.09
C THR A 36 -4.45 -4.51 -0.35
N ASN A 37 -4.10 -5.28 -1.37
CA ASN A 37 -4.91 -6.42 -1.80
C ASN A 37 -4.63 -7.62 -0.90
N VAL A 38 -5.69 -8.18 -0.33
CA VAL A 38 -5.66 -9.36 0.52
C VAL A 38 -6.39 -10.49 -0.19
N LEU A 39 -5.66 -11.56 -0.47
CA LEU A 39 -6.18 -12.77 -1.07
C LEU A 39 -6.56 -13.76 0.03
N LEU A 40 -7.79 -14.23 0.02
CA LEU A 40 -8.27 -15.29 0.89
C LEU A 40 -8.49 -16.55 0.03
N ILE A 41 -7.71 -17.58 0.34
CA ILE A 41 -7.58 -18.81 -0.44
C ILE A 41 -8.26 -19.95 0.33
N PRO A 42 -9.39 -20.49 -0.17
CA PRO A 42 -10.05 -21.64 0.44
C PRO A 42 -9.16 -22.89 0.45
N GLN A 43 -9.20 -23.65 1.54
CA GLN A 43 -8.47 -24.90 1.71
C GLN A 43 -9.31 -25.92 2.51
N THR A 44 -8.95 -27.22 2.48
CA THR A 44 -9.72 -28.22 3.24
C THR A 44 -9.58 -27.98 4.74
N GLY A 45 -10.70 -27.75 5.44
CA GLY A 45 -10.73 -27.47 6.89
C GLY A 45 -10.19 -26.11 7.35
N MET A 46 -9.75 -25.26 6.41
CA MET A 46 -9.10 -23.98 6.74
C MET A 46 -9.16 -22.99 5.57
N PHE A 47 -8.61 -21.80 5.72
CA PHE A 47 -8.30 -20.89 4.62
C PHE A 47 -6.98 -20.19 4.89
N ARG A 48 -6.31 -19.77 3.83
CA ARG A 48 -5.07 -19.02 3.89
C ARG A 48 -5.32 -17.59 3.48
N VAL A 49 -4.66 -16.67 4.15
CA VAL A 49 -4.70 -15.24 3.82
C VAL A 49 -3.31 -14.82 3.37
N GLU A 50 -3.24 -14.10 2.26
CA GLU A 50 -2.00 -13.57 1.72
C GLU A 50 -2.19 -12.11 1.31
N ALA A 51 -1.28 -11.24 1.75
CA ALA A 51 -1.19 -9.88 1.27
C ALA A 51 0.22 -9.61 0.79
N PHE A 52 0.36 -9.30 -0.50
CA PHE A 52 1.61 -8.78 -1.04
C PHE A 52 1.95 -7.48 -0.34
N VAL A 53 3.20 -7.25 0.06
CA VAL A 53 3.65 -6.01 0.71
C VAL A 53 4.52 -5.21 -0.26
N CYS A 54 5.64 -5.78 -0.69
CA CYS A 54 6.54 -5.18 -1.67
C CYS A 54 7.39 -6.25 -2.39
N ARG A 55 8.01 -5.82 -3.50
CA ARG A 55 8.99 -6.62 -4.22
C ARG A 55 10.23 -6.85 -3.37
N ALA A 56 11.02 -7.84 -3.74
CA ALA A 56 12.34 -8.08 -3.16
C ALA A 56 13.13 -6.79 -3.00
N VAL A 57 13.67 -6.59 -1.79
CA VAL A 57 14.50 -5.43 -1.47
C VAL A 57 15.79 -5.46 -2.28
N GLU A 58 16.29 -4.28 -2.65
CA GLU A 58 17.49 -4.16 -3.49
C GLU A 58 18.77 -4.16 -2.63
N GLU A 59 18.69 -3.63 -1.40
CA GLU A 59 19.81 -3.53 -0.47
C GLU A 59 19.39 -3.77 0.99
N ALA A 60 20.38 -3.80 1.89
CA ALA A 60 20.19 -3.97 3.35
C ALA A 60 19.30 -5.17 3.76
N HIS A 61 19.32 -6.26 3.00
CA HIS A 61 18.50 -7.48 3.18
C HIS A 61 18.44 -7.96 4.63
N ALA A 62 19.60 -8.11 5.29
CA ALA A 62 19.67 -8.60 6.67
C ALA A 62 18.96 -7.67 7.66
N ASP A 63 19.05 -6.35 7.47
CA ASP A 63 18.42 -5.37 8.34
C ASP A 63 16.91 -5.30 8.14
N VAL A 64 16.46 -5.39 6.88
CA VAL A 64 15.03 -5.49 6.57
C VAL A 64 14.47 -6.78 7.14
N TYR A 65 15.08 -7.93 6.88
CA TYR A 65 14.56 -9.21 7.38
C TYR A 65 14.58 -9.29 8.90
N ARG A 66 15.60 -8.72 9.56
CA ARG A 66 15.61 -8.58 11.02
C ARG A 66 14.44 -7.73 11.53
N LEU A 67 14.14 -6.60 10.87
CA LEU A 67 12.98 -5.77 11.20
C LEU A 67 11.67 -6.57 11.08
N LEU A 68 11.47 -7.25 9.96
CA LEU A 68 10.27 -8.06 9.71
C LEU A 68 10.09 -9.15 10.78
N LEU A 69 11.16 -9.87 11.12
CA LEU A 69 11.13 -10.90 12.16
C LEU A 69 10.84 -10.31 13.55
N GLN A 70 11.33 -9.11 13.85
CA GLN A 70 11.01 -8.44 15.11
C GLN A 70 9.55 -8.01 15.18
N HIS A 71 8.95 -7.62 14.05
CA HIS A 71 7.55 -7.24 13.97
C HIS A 71 6.63 -8.46 14.08
N ASN A 72 7.04 -9.60 13.50
CA ASN A 72 6.34 -10.88 13.66
C ASN A 72 6.10 -11.28 15.12
N ARG A 73 6.96 -10.85 16.06
CA ARG A 73 6.78 -11.11 17.50
C ARG A 73 5.46 -10.54 18.04
N LYS A 74 4.99 -9.42 17.50
CA LYS A 74 3.78 -8.71 17.96
C LYS A 74 2.57 -8.97 17.07
N ALA A 75 2.78 -9.54 15.89
CA ALA A 75 1.74 -9.72 14.89
C ALA A 75 0.72 -10.80 15.30
N PHE A 76 -0.56 -10.51 15.13
CA PHE A 76 -1.64 -11.43 15.42
C PHE A 76 -2.08 -12.19 14.16
N GLY A 77 -1.90 -13.51 14.14
CA GLY A 77 -2.44 -14.41 13.10
C GLY A 77 -1.78 -14.34 11.73
N VAL A 78 -1.18 -13.21 11.36
CA VAL A 78 -0.44 -13.00 10.11
C VAL A 78 1.01 -12.67 10.39
N HIS A 79 1.91 -13.11 9.53
CA HIS A 79 3.35 -12.91 9.69
C HIS A 79 4.01 -12.57 8.35
N TYR A 80 5.07 -11.77 8.42
CA TYR A 80 5.95 -11.52 7.28
C TYR A 80 6.65 -12.81 6.85
N THR A 81 6.64 -13.04 5.54
CA THR A 81 7.22 -14.18 4.85
C THR A 81 7.87 -13.70 3.54
N LEU A 82 8.71 -14.56 2.98
CA LEU A 82 9.33 -14.37 1.67
C LEU A 82 8.88 -15.49 0.73
N ASP A 83 8.64 -15.15 -0.53
CA ASP A 83 8.46 -16.15 -1.59
C ASP A 83 9.82 -16.57 -2.21
N ASN A 84 9.78 -17.36 -3.28
CA ASN A 84 10.99 -17.81 -4.00
C ASN A 84 11.75 -16.66 -4.69
N ASN A 85 11.09 -15.53 -4.93
CA ASN A 85 11.66 -14.34 -5.53
C ASN A 85 12.16 -13.34 -4.47
N ASN A 86 12.01 -13.66 -3.18
CA ASN A 86 12.23 -12.79 -2.02
C ASN A 86 11.27 -11.60 -1.95
N ASP A 87 10.13 -11.68 -2.64
CA ASP A 87 9.04 -10.73 -2.45
C ASP A 87 8.45 -10.91 -1.05
N ILE A 88 8.08 -9.79 -0.43
CA ILE A 88 7.63 -9.76 0.95
C ILE A 88 6.10 -9.86 0.99
N TYR A 89 5.61 -10.83 1.74
CA TYR A 89 4.18 -11.08 1.95
C TYR A 89 3.84 -11.13 3.43
N LEU A 90 2.62 -10.71 3.78
CA LEU A 90 1.96 -11.09 5.02
C LEU A 90 1.10 -12.32 4.78
N VAL A 91 1.33 -13.39 5.55
CA VAL A 91 0.64 -14.66 5.39
C VAL A 91 0.07 -15.13 6.72
N GLY A 92 -1.16 -15.64 6.70
CA GLY A 92 -1.83 -16.29 7.82
C GLY A 92 -2.61 -17.53 7.38
N GLN A 93 -2.83 -18.46 8.31
CA GLN A 93 -3.58 -19.69 8.08
C GLN A 93 -4.60 -19.86 9.20
N PHE A 94 -5.88 -19.98 8.85
CA PHE A 94 -6.99 -19.87 9.79
C PHE A 94 -7.97 -21.02 9.61
N SER A 95 -8.54 -21.50 10.72
CA SER A 95 -9.52 -22.59 10.74
C SER A 95 -10.83 -22.20 10.07
N ASP A 96 -11.60 -23.18 9.60
CA ASP A 96 -12.99 -22.94 9.16
C ASP A 96 -13.94 -22.57 10.31
N THR A 97 -13.47 -22.65 11.56
CA THR A 97 -14.17 -22.17 12.76
C THR A 97 -13.95 -20.67 13.04
N THR A 98 -13.20 -19.95 12.21
CA THR A 98 -12.94 -18.51 12.37
C THR A 98 -14.24 -17.71 12.24
N GLY A 99 -14.48 -16.80 13.19
CA GLY A 99 -15.69 -15.98 13.22
C GLY A 99 -15.54 -14.63 12.49
N PRO A 100 -16.66 -13.90 12.30
CA PRO A 100 -16.65 -12.59 11.65
C PRO A 100 -15.74 -11.56 12.33
N ASP A 101 -15.77 -11.50 13.67
CA ASP A 101 -14.91 -10.58 14.44
C ASP A 101 -13.41 -10.87 14.25
N ASP A 102 -13.05 -12.15 14.07
CA ASP A 102 -11.67 -12.55 13.86
C ASP A 102 -11.20 -12.13 12.46
N ILE A 103 -12.06 -12.21 11.44
CA ILE A 103 -11.76 -11.69 10.10
C ILE A 103 -11.44 -10.20 10.17
N GLN A 104 -12.26 -9.42 10.86
CA GLN A 104 -12.02 -7.98 11.02
C GLN A 104 -10.68 -7.70 11.72
N ARG A 105 -10.35 -8.47 12.77
CA ARG A 105 -9.04 -8.37 13.45
C ARG A 105 -7.88 -8.71 12.52
N ILE A 106 -8.01 -9.77 11.71
CA ILE A 106 -6.97 -10.21 10.76
C ILE A 106 -6.75 -9.12 9.70
N LEU A 107 -7.82 -8.61 9.09
CA LEU A 107 -7.71 -7.55 8.07
C LEU A 107 -7.13 -6.26 8.66
N GLY A 108 -7.55 -5.88 9.86
CA GLY A 108 -6.97 -4.75 10.59
C GLY A 108 -5.48 -4.92 10.86
N GLN A 109 -5.05 -6.11 11.30
CA GLN A 109 -3.63 -6.42 11.53
C GLN A 109 -2.81 -6.36 10.24
N ILE A 110 -3.37 -6.85 9.12
CA ILE A 110 -2.71 -6.76 7.81
C ILE A 110 -2.53 -5.31 7.41
N LEU A 111 -3.56 -4.48 7.55
CA LEU A 111 -3.50 -3.06 7.21
C LEU A 111 -2.47 -2.34 8.09
N GLU A 112 -2.48 -2.57 9.40
CA GLU A 112 -1.54 -1.95 10.33
C GLU A 112 -0.08 -2.29 10.00
N LEU A 113 0.22 -3.55 9.73
CA LEU A 113 1.58 -3.98 9.39
C LEU A 113 1.98 -3.47 8.00
N ALA A 114 1.15 -3.72 6.98
CA ALA A 114 1.46 -3.37 5.61
C ALA A 114 1.62 -1.87 5.40
N ASP A 115 0.79 -1.04 6.05
CA ASP A 115 0.87 0.42 5.97
C ASP A 115 1.93 0.97 6.95
N GLY A 116 1.91 0.51 8.20
CA GLY A 116 2.79 0.98 9.26
C GLY A 116 4.28 0.82 8.92
N ASP A 117 4.64 -0.34 8.37
CA ASP A 117 6.03 -0.70 8.10
C ASP A 117 6.50 -0.30 6.71
N PHE A 118 5.59 0.13 5.82
CA PHE A 118 5.87 0.38 4.41
C PHE A 118 7.09 1.28 4.19
N ASN A 119 7.08 2.48 4.79
CA ASN A 119 8.18 3.43 4.64
C ASN A 119 9.47 2.92 5.28
N SER A 120 9.39 2.20 6.40
CA SER A 120 10.58 1.65 7.07
C SER A 120 11.27 0.58 6.22
N ILE A 121 10.48 -0.22 5.50
CA ILE A 121 10.99 -1.20 4.53
C ILE A 121 11.62 -0.47 3.34
N LEU A 122 10.94 0.53 2.79
CA LEU A 122 11.43 1.27 1.62
C LEU A 122 12.70 2.06 1.89
N GLU A 123 12.75 2.78 3.01
CA GLU A 123 13.93 3.57 3.41
C GLU A 123 15.19 2.72 3.54
N ARG A 124 15.04 1.47 3.99
CA ARG A 124 16.18 0.56 4.20
C ARG A 124 16.51 -0.23 2.94
N GLY A 125 15.48 -0.77 2.29
CA GLY A 125 15.63 -1.72 1.20
C GLY A 125 15.85 -1.10 -0.18
N PHE A 126 15.61 0.22 -0.32
CA PHE A 126 15.62 0.94 -1.60
C PHE A 126 16.28 2.33 -1.48
N GLU A 127 17.14 2.54 -0.47
CA GLU A 127 17.74 3.85 -0.19
C GLU A 127 18.39 4.47 -1.44
N THR A 128 19.27 3.72 -2.08
CA THR A 128 20.04 4.13 -3.26
C THR A 128 19.12 4.48 -4.43
N SER A 129 18.08 3.67 -4.66
CA SER A 129 17.12 3.88 -5.74
C SER A 129 16.22 5.09 -5.48
N ILE A 130 15.82 5.32 -4.23
CA ILE A 130 15.07 6.51 -3.82
C ILE A 130 15.92 7.78 -4.00
N ARG A 131 17.21 7.75 -3.66
CA ARG A 131 18.14 8.88 -3.88
C ARG A 131 18.26 9.24 -5.36
N ARG A 132 18.45 8.22 -6.21
CA ARG A 132 18.54 8.42 -7.67
C ARG A 132 17.25 8.96 -8.28
N GLU A 133 16.10 8.47 -7.81
CA GLU A 133 14.79 8.99 -8.26
C GLU A 133 14.62 10.46 -7.85
N TRP A 134 15.08 10.84 -6.65
CA TRP A 134 15.12 12.24 -6.21
C TRP A 134 15.93 13.13 -7.16
N GLU A 135 17.18 12.73 -7.45
CA GLU A 135 18.06 13.46 -8.37
C GLU A 135 17.45 13.57 -9.77
N TRP A 136 16.89 12.47 -10.28
CA TRP A 136 16.25 12.42 -11.60
C TRP A 136 15.06 13.36 -11.71
N ARG A 137 14.22 13.45 -10.68
CA ARG A 137 13.06 14.36 -10.68
C ARG A 137 13.49 15.82 -10.60
N LEU A 138 14.48 16.12 -9.76
CA LEU A 138 14.99 17.49 -9.63
C LEU A 138 15.62 17.99 -10.94
N ASP A 139 16.44 17.15 -11.60
CA ASP A 139 17.08 17.49 -12.88
C ASP A 139 16.07 17.78 -13.99
N ARG A 140 14.91 17.11 -13.96
CA ARG A 140 13.85 17.22 -14.97
C ARG A 140 12.71 18.17 -14.60
N GLY A 141 12.73 18.75 -13.40
CA GLY A 141 11.62 19.57 -12.89
C GLY A 141 10.32 18.80 -12.64
N GLU A 142 10.41 17.48 -12.43
CA GLU A 142 9.27 16.61 -12.13
C GLU A 142 8.86 16.70 -10.66
N SER A 143 7.60 16.40 -10.35
CA SER A 143 7.08 16.50 -8.98
C SER A 143 7.66 15.45 -8.02
N THR A 144 8.22 15.90 -6.89
CA THR A 144 8.76 15.04 -5.81
C THR A 144 7.74 14.72 -4.72
N ARG A 145 6.45 15.03 -4.91
CA ARG A 145 5.39 14.86 -3.88
C ARG A 145 5.34 13.43 -3.32
N ASN A 146 5.54 12.42 -4.15
CA ASN A 146 5.51 11.01 -3.73
C ASN A 146 6.77 10.59 -2.95
N LEU A 147 7.84 11.38 -3.01
CA LEU A 147 9.10 11.16 -2.28
C LEU A 147 9.15 11.95 -0.97
N ALA A 148 8.11 12.73 -0.64
CA ALA A 148 8.07 13.59 0.54
C ALA A 148 8.26 12.78 1.85
N ALA A 149 7.74 11.56 1.90
CA ALA A 149 7.93 10.64 3.01
C ALA A 149 9.42 10.26 3.23
N PHE A 150 10.26 10.39 2.20
CA PHE A 150 11.68 10.03 2.21
C PHE A 150 12.58 11.27 2.14
N GLY A 151 12.13 12.43 2.65
CA GLY A 151 12.88 13.69 2.56
C GLY A 151 14.30 13.63 3.13
N ARG A 152 14.57 12.70 4.06
CA ARG A 152 15.91 12.46 4.61
C ARG A 152 16.91 11.87 3.61
N LEU A 153 16.42 11.36 2.48
CA LEU A 153 17.20 10.81 1.38
C LEU A 153 17.35 11.81 0.22
N ALA A 154 16.80 13.02 0.34
CA ALA A 154 17.01 14.06 -0.66
C ALA A 154 18.51 14.44 -0.75
N PRO A 155 19.02 14.78 -1.95
CA PRO A 155 20.40 15.24 -2.09
C PRO A 155 20.65 16.53 -1.28
N ASP A 156 21.82 16.59 -0.64
CA ASP A 156 22.21 17.73 0.19
C ASP A 156 22.30 19.01 -0.65
N GLY A 157 21.42 19.97 -0.36
CA GLY A 157 21.33 21.25 -1.10
C GLY A 157 19.91 21.73 -1.43
N HIS A 158 18.89 20.88 -1.24
CA HIS A 158 17.47 21.23 -1.47
C HIS A 158 16.55 20.99 -0.26
N GLY A 159 17.12 20.74 0.92
CA GLY A 159 16.38 20.63 2.17
C GLY A 159 16.17 21.99 2.85
N GLY A 160 15.11 22.71 2.47
CA GLY A 160 14.54 23.84 3.19
C GLY A 160 13.02 23.84 2.99
N PRO A 161 12.21 24.28 3.98
CA PRO A 161 10.77 24.07 3.93
C PRO A 161 10.20 24.78 2.70
N ALA A 162 9.26 24.14 2.00
CA ALA A 162 8.40 24.87 1.09
C ALA A 162 7.67 25.94 1.94
N SER A 163 8.14 27.18 1.84
CA SER A 163 7.52 28.32 2.48
C SER A 163 6.11 28.47 1.93
N GLU A 164 5.14 28.39 2.83
CA GLU A 164 3.86 29.09 2.71
C GLU A 164 4.17 30.55 2.37
N GLY A 165 3.80 30.96 1.17
CA GLY A 165 3.75 32.35 0.74
C GLY A 165 2.29 32.76 0.66
N ASP A 166 1.79 33.24 1.79
CA ASP A 166 0.50 33.91 1.95
C ASP A 166 0.68 35.36 1.47
N ASP A 167 0.27 35.66 0.24
CA ASP A 167 0.20 37.04 -0.28
C ASP A 167 -1.27 37.45 -0.39
N ASP A 168 -1.80 37.97 0.71
CA ASP A 168 -3.04 38.76 0.71
C ASP A 168 -2.73 40.23 0.35
N HIS A 169 -3.15 40.64 -0.85
CA HIS A 169 -3.54 42.03 -1.12
C HIS A 169 -4.65 42.12 -2.18
N THR A 170 -5.88 41.97 -1.72
CA THR A 170 -7.07 42.85 -1.94
C THR A 170 -7.24 43.60 -3.28
N SER A 171 -8.43 43.35 -3.87
CA SER A 171 -9.33 44.24 -4.65
C SER A 171 -9.11 44.41 -6.16
N ALA A 172 -9.98 43.78 -6.96
CA ALA A 172 -11.17 44.42 -7.55
C ALA A 172 -11.88 43.50 -8.58
N ALA A 173 -13.18 43.30 -8.41
CA ALA A 173 -14.10 42.85 -9.46
C ALA A 173 -14.44 44.05 -10.39
N PRO A 174 -14.92 43.91 -11.65
CA PRO A 174 -16.16 43.15 -11.95
C PRO A 174 -16.24 42.44 -13.32
N GLY A 175 -17.24 41.56 -13.47
CA GLY A 175 -18.09 41.53 -14.67
C GLY A 175 -17.97 40.34 -15.66
N SER A 176 -18.91 39.40 -15.54
CA SER A 176 -19.71 38.77 -16.62
C SER A 176 -19.02 38.07 -17.82
N ALA A 177 -19.18 36.74 -17.91
CA ALA A 177 -19.93 36.04 -18.98
C ALA A 177 -19.51 34.55 -19.10
N ALA A 178 -20.49 33.64 -19.08
CA ALA A 178 -20.36 32.29 -19.65
C ALA A 178 -20.68 32.33 -21.16
N PRO A 179 -20.62 31.24 -21.97
CA PRO A 179 -20.15 29.86 -21.73
C PRO A 179 -19.23 29.31 -22.87
N ARG A 180 -18.74 28.05 -22.77
CA ARG A 180 -18.74 26.99 -23.84
C ARG A 180 -17.85 25.78 -23.50
N THR A 181 -18.44 24.57 -23.53
CA THR A 181 -17.82 23.26 -23.86
C THR A 181 -17.96 23.00 -25.38
N PRO A 182 -17.48 21.90 -26.03
CA PRO A 182 -16.74 20.70 -25.56
C PRO A 182 -15.53 20.25 -26.46
N GLY A 183 -14.83 19.17 -26.07
CA GLY A 183 -14.04 18.31 -26.98
C GLY A 183 -12.75 17.75 -26.32
N ALA A 184 -12.72 16.52 -25.81
CA ALA A 184 -12.46 15.26 -26.52
C ALA A 184 -10.99 14.81 -26.39
N GLY A 185 -10.76 13.60 -25.86
CA GLY A 185 -9.50 12.86 -26.03
C GLY A 185 -8.90 12.28 -24.76
N ALA A 186 -9.50 11.23 -24.19
CA ALA A 186 -8.80 10.33 -23.27
C ALA A 186 -8.10 9.22 -24.08
N PRO A 187 -6.83 8.88 -23.79
CA PRO A 187 -6.29 7.58 -24.11
C PRO A 187 -6.27 6.67 -22.87
N THR A 188 -6.81 5.47 -23.04
CA THR A 188 -6.76 4.33 -22.14
C THR A 188 -5.34 3.80 -21.93
N PRO A 189 -5.02 3.16 -20.79
CA PRO A 189 -3.73 2.54 -20.56
C PRO A 189 -3.62 1.18 -21.28
N PRO A 190 -2.42 0.78 -21.75
CA PRO A 190 -2.19 -0.57 -22.24
C PRO A 190 -2.02 -1.58 -21.10
N THR A 191 -2.72 -2.70 -21.24
CA THR A 191 -2.54 -3.95 -20.50
C THR A 191 -1.44 -4.77 -21.15
N ALA A 192 -0.43 -5.19 -20.37
CA ALA A 192 0.23 -6.50 -20.40
C ALA A 192 1.30 -6.56 -19.31
#